data_AF-A0A956TE43-F1
#
_entry.id   AF-A0A956TE43-F1
#
_cell.length_a   1.000
_cell.length_b   1.000
_cell.length_c   1.000
_cell.angle_alpha   90.00
_cell.angle_beta   90.00
_cell.angle_gamma   90.00
#
_symmetry.space_group_name_H-M   'P 1'
#
loop_
_entity.id
_entity.type
_entity.pdbx_description
1 polymer ?
#
loop_
_entity_poly.entity_id
_entity_poly.type
_entity_poly.pdbx_seq_one_letter_code
_entity_poly.pdbx_strand_id
1 'polypeptide(L)'
;MAEDFREMAASVNTQLRFGRHRDALREAYRLRLHLQVTGHGNEEAMAELATVEEVIEQLERRKSGSATRLVLLFLRSVKDAFERSEQTSPVEPEEES
;
A
#
# COMPACT_ATOMS: atom_id res chain seq x y z
N MET A 1 -3.48 -4.20 13.26
CA MET A 1 -2.56 -4.83 12.29
C MET A 1 -3.03 -4.59 10.85
N ALA A 2 -4.10 -5.22 10.36
CA ALA A 2 -4.59 -4.97 8.98
C ALA A 2 -5.29 -3.61 8.78
N GLU A 3 -5.92 -3.05 9.82
CA GLU A 3 -6.56 -1.72 9.76
C GLU A 3 -5.54 -0.58 9.63
N ASP A 4 -4.40 -0.65 10.34
CA ASP A 4 -3.39 0.41 10.36
C ASP A 4 -2.79 0.66 8.96
N PHE A 5 -2.51 -0.42 8.22
CA PHE A 5 -2.01 -0.34 6.86
C PHE A 5 -3.03 0.30 5.89
N ARG A 6 -4.31 -0.08 6.00
CA ARG A 6 -5.39 0.41 5.13
C ARG A 6 -5.63 1.91 5.33
N GLU A 7 -5.60 2.37 6.57
CA GLU A 7 -5.72 3.80 6.87
C GLU A 7 -4.54 4.60 6.30
N MET A 8 -3.31 4.09 6.45
CA MET A 8 -2.12 4.73 5.88
C MET A 8 -2.17 4.79 4.35
N ALA A 9 -2.64 3.73 3.69
CA ALA A 9 -2.83 3.72 2.25
C ALA A 9 -3.92 4.71 1.79
N ALA A 10 -5.07 4.73 2.46
CA ALA A 10 -6.14 5.69 2.18
C ALA A 10 -5.66 7.14 2.34
N SER A 11 -4.78 7.39 3.32
CA SER A 11 -4.16 8.70 3.52
C SER A 11 -3.29 9.09 2.33
N VAL A 12 -2.36 8.23 1.89
CA VAL A 12 -1.52 8.47 0.69
C VAL A 12 -2.38 8.80 -0.53
N ASN A 13 -3.45 8.02 -0.76
CA ASN A 13 -4.37 8.25 -1.86
C ASN A 13 -5.04 9.63 -1.80
N THR A 14 -5.52 9.99 -0.61
CA THR A 14 -6.17 11.27 -0.35
C THR A 14 -5.23 12.42 -0.70
N GLN A 15 -3.99 12.38 -0.21
CA GLN A 15 -2.99 13.41 -0.51
C GLN A 15 -2.69 13.49 -2.01
N LEU A 16 -2.52 12.34 -2.69
CA LEU A 16 -2.30 12.29 -4.14
C LEU A 16 -3.48 12.89 -4.92
N ARG A 17 -4.72 12.58 -4.53
CA ARG A 17 -5.95 13.07 -5.18
C ARG A 17 -6.10 14.58 -5.07
N PHE A 18 -5.68 15.16 -3.95
CA PHE A 18 -5.68 16.61 -3.73
C PHE A 18 -4.40 17.31 -4.21
N GLY A 19 -3.50 16.61 -4.91
CA GLY A 19 -2.26 17.18 -5.44
C GLY A 19 -1.25 17.59 -4.36
N ARG A 20 -1.42 17.12 -3.12
CA ARG A 20 -0.53 17.42 -1.98
C ARG A 20 0.68 16.49 -2.01
N HIS A 21 1.52 16.63 -3.03
CA HIS A 21 2.61 15.69 -3.28
C HIS A 21 3.63 15.58 -2.14
N ARG A 22 3.91 16.67 -1.40
CA ARG A 22 4.80 16.62 -0.23
C ARG A 22 4.22 15.78 0.90
N ASP A 23 2.94 15.97 1.18
CA ASP A 23 2.25 15.20 2.22
C ASP A 23 2.10 13.74 1.80
N ALA A 24 1.75 13.50 0.53
CA ALA A 24 1.71 12.17 -0.06
C ALA A 24 3.05 11.44 0.05
N LEU A 25 4.16 12.13 -0.23
CA LEU A 25 5.51 11.55 -0.13
C LEU A 25 5.84 11.19 1.33
N ARG A 26 5.54 12.08 2.28
CA ARG A 26 5.75 11.82 3.71
C ARG A 26 4.95 10.60 4.18
N GLU A 27 3.71 10.49 3.76
CA GLU A 27 2.83 9.38 4.13
C GLU A 27 3.22 8.08 3.43
N ALA A 28 3.66 8.13 2.17
CA ALA A 28 4.16 6.96 1.46
C ALA A 28 5.42 6.38 2.12
N TYR A 29 6.33 7.24 2.60
CA TYR A 29 7.49 6.79 3.38
C TYR A 29 7.11 6.16 4.72
N ARG A 30 6.08 6.68 5.40
CA ARG A 30 5.56 6.04 6.62
C ARG A 30 4.97 4.66 6.32
N LEU A 31 4.22 4.54 5.24
CA LEU A 31 3.63 3.28 4.80
C LEU A 31 4.71 2.26 4.43
N ARG A 32 5.76 2.68 3.72
CA ARG A 32 6.92 1.86 3.39
C ARG A 32 7.57 1.28 4.64
N LEU A 33 7.86 2.14 5.63
CA LEU A 33 8.47 1.71 6.90
C LEU A 33 7.56 0.73 7.65
N HIS A 34 6.25 1.00 7.68
CA HIS A 34 5.30 0.09 8.29
C HIS A 34 5.35 -1.29 7.64
N LEU A 35 5.24 -1.37 6.30
CA LEU A 35 5.31 -2.62 5.55
C LEU A 35 6.66 -3.34 5.69
N GLN A 36 7.77 -2.64 5.80
CA GLN A 36 9.09 -3.26 6.03
C GLN A 36 9.18 -3.91 7.42
N VAL A 37 8.59 -3.27 8.43
CA VAL A 37 8.60 -3.76 9.82
C VAL A 37 7.59 -4.87 10.02
N THR A 38 6.39 -4.78 9.43
CA THR A 38 5.29 -5.73 9.65
C THR A 38 5.20 -6.84 8.59
N GLY A 39 5.79 -6.63 7.41
CA GLY A 39 5.66 -7.52 6.25
C GLY A 39 6.67 -8.65 6.15
N HIS A 40 7.51 -8.88 7.17
CA HIS A 40 8.46 -9.99 7.15
C HIS A 40 7.72 -11.34 7.05
N GLY A 41 7.92 -12.04 5.93
CA GLY A 41 7.30 -13.34 5.65
C GLY A 41 5.92 -13.29 4.99
N ASN A 42 5.40 -12.09 4.66
CA ASN A 42 4.13 -11.94 3.95
C ASN A 42 4.34 -11.45 2.51
N GLU A 43 4.09 -12.31 1.53
CA GLU A 43 4.22 -11.99 0.09
C GLU A 43 3.32 -10.81 -0.34
N GLU A 44 2.16 -10.63 0.29
CA GLU A 44 1.25 -9.51 0.00
C GLU A 44 1.86 -8.18 0.47
N ALA A 45 2.44 -8.16 1.66
CA ALA A 45 3.11 -6.97 2.18
C ALA A 45 4.34 -6.61 1.33
N MET A 46 5.03 -7.59 0.76
CA MET A 46 6.15 -7.39 -0.16
C MET A 46 5.70 -6.86 -1.53
N ALA A 47 4.59 -7.37 -2.08
CA ALA A 47 4.01 -6.84 -3.31
C ALA A 47 3.55 -5.38 -3.15
N GLU A 48 2.91 -5.09 -2.02
CA GLU A 48 2.45 -3.74 -1.71
C GLU A 48 3.60 -2.77 -1.44
N LEU A 49 4.67 -3.25 -0.79
CA LEU A 49 5.91 -2.49 -0.61
C LEU A 49 6.49 -2.04 -1.94
N ALA A 50 6.53 -2.91 -2.95
CA ALA A 50 7.02 -2.57 -4.28
C ALA A 50 6.19 -1.45 -4.94
N THR A 51 4.86 -1.48 -4.79
CA THR A 51 3.98 -0.41 -5.29
C THR A 51 4.21 0.91 -4.54
N VAL A 52 4.34 0.87 -3.22
CA VAL A 52 4.65 2.06 -2.42
C VAL A 52 5.99 2.66 -2.84
N GLU A 53 6.99 1.82 -3.12
CA GLU A 53 8.29 2.25 -3.65
C GLU A 53 8.17 2.91 -5.03
N GLU A 54 7.34 2.37 -5.94
CA GLU A 54 7.07 3.01 -7.24
C GLU A 54 6.38 4.38 -7.07
N VAL A 55 5.43 4.50 -6.13
CA VAL A 55 4.77 5.78 -5.84
C VAL A 55 5.76 6.80 -5.29
N ILE A 56 6.65 6.39 -4.39
CA ILE A 56 7.73 7.24 -3.87
C ILE A 56 8.62 7.69 -5.02
N GLU A 57 9.11 6.77 -5.85
CA GLU A 57 10.01 7.06 -6.97
C GLU A 57 9.36 8.06 -7.94
N GLN A 58 8.08 7.88 -8.26
CA GLN A 58 7.33 8.79 -9.12
C GLN A 58 7.05 10.15 -8.46
N LEU A 59 6.79 10.20 -7.16
CA LEU A 59 6.64 11.45 -6.41
C LEU A 59 7.96 12.24 -6.34
N GLU A 60 9.08 11.55 -6.18
CA GLU A 60 10.43 12.16 -6.16
C GLU A 60 10.88 12.62 -7.55
N ARG A 61 10.59 11.84 -8.59
CA ARG A 61 10.83 12.22 -9.99
C ARG A 61 9.92 13.37 -10.44
N ARG A 62 8.82 13.63 -9.75
CA ARG A 62 7.89 14.70 -10.08
C ARG A 62 8.37 16.06 -9.63
N LYS A 63 8.97 16.75 -10.59
CA LYS A 63 8.86 18.20 -10.74
C LYS A 63 7.73 18.62 -11.69
N SER A 64 7.07 17.71 -12.42
CA SER A 64 6.00 18.02 -13.40
C SER A 64 5.20 16.77 -13.79
N GLY A 65 3.89 16.87 -14.08
CA GLY A 65 3.20 15.79 -14.82
C GLY A 65 1.71 15.55 -14.60
N SER A 66 1.33 14.48 -13.91
CA SER A 66 -0.03 13.91 -14.04
C SER A 66 -0.52 13.14 -12.80
N ALA A 67 -0.92 13.83 -11.73
CA ALA A 67 -1.18 13.23 -10.40
C ALA A 67 -2.17 12.06 -10.46
N THR A 68 -3.05 12.08 -11.45
CA THR A 68 -4.01 11.05 -11.79
C THR A 68 -3.41 9.66 -12.03
N ARG A 69 -2.24 9.56 -12.69
CA ARG A 69 -1.63 8.25 -12.98
C ARG A 69 -1.11 7.56 -11.71
N LEU A 70 -0.58 8.36 -10.77
CA LEU A 70 -0.14 7.91 -9.45
C LEU A 70 -1.29 7.38 -8.61
N VAL A 71 -2.40 8.12 -8.58
CA VAL A 71 -3.63 7.72 -7.86
C VAL A 71 -4.15 6.39 -8.38
N LEU A 72 -4.18 6.20 -9.70
CA LEU A 72 -4.70 4.97 -10.32
C LEU A 72 -3.83 3.75 -10.04
N LEU A 73 -2.51 3.88 -10.13
CA LEU A 73 -1.58 2.79 -9.79
C LEU A 73 -1.73 2.37 -8.34
N PHE A 74 -1.77 3.36 -7.45
CA PHE A 74 -1.91 3.11 -6.01
C PHE A 74 -3.25 2.46 -5.65
N LEU A 75 -4.37 2.95 -6.21
CA LEU A 75 -5.70 2.34 -5.97
C LEU A 75 -5.78 0.89 -6.44
N ARG A 76 -5.14 0.58 -7.57
CA ARG A 76 -5.15 -0.77 -8.12
C ARG A 76 -4.39 -1.75 -7.24
N SER A 77 -3.23 -1.35 -6.72
CA SER A 77 -2.46 -2.21 -5.80
C SER A 77 -3.19 -2.47 -4.50
N VAL A 78 -3.73 -1.42 -3.86
CA VAL A 78 -4.51 -1.56 -2.62
C VAL A 78 -5.71 -2.48 -2.83
N LYS A 79 -6.37 -2.38 -3.99
CA LYS A 79 -7.48 -3.27 -4.35
C LYS A 79 -7.01 -4.71 -4.56
N ASP A 80 -5.94 -4.92 -5.31
CA ASP A 80 -5.40 -6.26 -5.58
C ASP A 80 -4.90 -6.94 -4.29
N ALA A 81 -4.34 -6.17 -3.35
CA ALA A 81 -3.96 -6.65 -2.02
C ALA A 81 -5.21 -6.98 -1.16
N PHE A 82 -6.26 -6.16 -1.24
CA PHE A 82 -7.52 -6.38 -0.52
C PHE A 82 -8.19 -7.70 -0.94
N GLU A 83 -8.31 -7.93 -2.25
CA GLU A 83 -8.97 -9.12 -2.81
C GLU A 83 -8.23 -10.43 -2.50
N ARG A 84 -6.91 -10.39 -2.25
CA ARG A 84 -6.13 -11.56 -1.83
C ARG A 84 -6.20 -11.83 -0.32
N SER A 85 -6.24 -10.77 0.50
CA SER A 85 -6.35 -10.89 1.95
C SER A 85 -7.68 -11.53 2.43
N GLU A 86 -8.75 -11.42 1.65
CA GLU A 86 -10.03 -12.09 1.96
C GLU A 86 -10.05 -13.59 1.63
N GLN A 87 -9.08 -14.11 0.86
CA GLN A 87 -9.02 -15.53 0.50
C GLN A 87 -8.22 -16.39 1.51
N THR A 88 -7.69 -15.79 2.58
CA THR A 88 -6.93 -16.49 3.62
C THR A 88 -7.58 -16.34 5.00
N SER A 89 -8.86 -16.72 5.13
CA SER A 89 -9.40 -17.09 6.45
C SER A 89 -9.12 -18.57 6.73
N PRO A 90 -8.82 -18.95 7.99
CA PRO A 90 -8.07 -20.14 8.33
C PRO A 90 -8.92 -21.41 8.15
N VAL A 91 -8.36 -22.41 7.48
CA VAL A 91 -8.87 -23.79 7.58
C VAL A 91 -8.58 -24.25 9.01
N GLU A 92 -9.64 -24.48 9.79
CA GLU A 92 -9.57 -25.11 11.11
C GLU A 92 -8.69 -26.37 11.05
N PRO A 93 -7.87 -26.66 12.07
CA PRO A 93 -7.23 -27.96 12.16
C PRO A 93 -8.32 -28.98 12.47
N GLU A 94 -8.71 -29.79 11.49
CA GLU A 94 -9.43 -31.03 11.78
C GLU A 94 -8.49 -31.90 12.63
N GLU A 95 -8.85 -32.06 13.90
CA GLU A 95 -8.24 -32.99 14.83
C GLU A 95 -8.24 -34.40 14.22
N GLU A 96 -7.07 -35.03 14.20
CA GLU A 96 -6.93 -36.47 13.97
C GLU A 96 -7.87 -37.24 14.90
N SER A 97 -8.64 -38.17 14.33
CA SER A 97 -9.24 -39.31 15.04
C SER A 97 -9.36 -40.51 14.13
#